data_AF-A0A183K748-F1
#
_entry.id   AF-A0A183K748-F1
#
_cell.length_a   1.000
_cell.length_b   1.000
_cell.length_c   1.000
_cell.angle_alpha   90.00
_cell.angle_beta   90.00
_cell.angle_gamma   90.00
#
_symmetry.space_group_name_H-M   'P 1'
#
loop_
_entity.id
_entity.type
_entity.pdbx_description
1 polymer ?
#
loop_
_entity_poly.entity_id
_entity_poly.type
_entity_poly.pdbx_seq_one_letter_code
_entity_poly.pdbx_strand_id
1 'polypeptide(L)' 'MKDFVDAQLRDQQAGFRKDRSCTDRIATLRIIVEQSIEWNSSLYINFIDCEKAFDSVDRTTLWKLLRHYGVPPKI' A
#
# COMPACT_ATOMS: atom_id res chain seq x y z
N MET A 1 -9.94 8.06 -13.19
CA MET A 1 -9.34 6.82 -12.63
C MET A 1 -8.90 7.02 -11.19
N LYS A 2 -8.08 8.04 -10.92
CA LYS A 2 -7.50 8.31 -9.59
C LYS A 2 -8.56 8.51 -8.50
N ASP A 3 -9.59 9.30 -8.76
CA ASP A 3 -10.62 9.64 -7.75
C ASP A 3 -11.48 8.44 -7.32
N PHE A 4 -11.74 7.49 -8.24
CA PHE A 4 -12.50 6.27 -7.93
C PHE A 4 -11.73 5.32 -7.01
N VAL A 5 -10.43 5.19 -7.24
CA VAL A 5 -9.59 4.21 -6.54
C VAL A 5 -9.01 4.81 -5.25
N ASP A 6 -8.61 6.07 -5.22
CA ASP A 6 -7.96 6.69 -4.05
C ASP A 6 -8.87 6.67 -2.82
N ALA A 7 -10.20 6.82 -2.98
CA ALA A 7 -11.17 6.72 -1.89
C ALA A 7 -11.29 5.31 -1.30
N GLN A 8 -10.89 4.28 -2.05
CA GLN A 8 -10.96 2.87 -1.66
C GLN A 8 -9.63 2.37 -1.07
N LEU A 9 -8.53 3.11 -1.29
CA LEU A 9 -7.22 2.75 -0.78
C LEU A 9 -7.11 3.06 0.71
N ARG A 10 -6.51 2.13 1.46
CA ARG A 10 -6.16 2.32 2.86
C ARG A 10 -5.25 3.53 3.04
N ASP A 11 -5.43 4.25 4.14
CA ASP A 11 -4.58 5.38 4.49
C ASP A 11 -3.11 5.00 4.67
N GLN A 12 -2.83 3.73 4.99
CA GLN A 12 -1.49 3.17 5.13
C GLN A 12 -0.77 2.98 3.78
N GLN A 13 -1.48 2.96 2.66
CA GLN A 13 -0.86 2.87 1.34
C GLN A 13 -0.30 4.23 0.94
N ALA A 14 1.02 4.34 0.83
CA ALA A 14 1.70 5.56 0.40
C ALA A 14 2.17 5.52 -1.06
N GLY A 15 2.50 4.34 -1.58
CA GLY A 15 3.02 4.17 -2.94
C GLY A 15 2.04 4.66 -4.00
N PHE A 16 2.56 5.42 -4.97
CA PHE A 16 1.82 5.96 -6.12
C PHE A 16 0.61 6.85 -5.78
N ARG A 17 0.53 7.38 -4.56
CA ARG A 17 -0.53 8.32 -4.14
C ARG A 17 -0.02 9.75 -4.12
N LYS A 18 -0.91 10.70 -4.46
CA LYS A 18 -0.59 12.12 -4.37
C LYS A 18 -0.35 12.48 -2.90
N ASP A 19 0.63 13.34 -2.64
CA ASP A 19 0.87 13.93 -1.31
C ASP A 19 1.17 12.88 -0.20
N ARG A 20 1.66 11.68 -0.59
CA ARG A 20 2.13 10.62 0.31
C ARG A 20 3.57 10.25 -0.03
N SER A 21 4.41 10.07 0.99
CA SER A 21 5.83 9.70 0.83
C SER A 21 6.19 8.41 1.59
N CYS A 22 7.28 7.77 1.17
CA CYS A 22 7.91 6.68 1.91
C CYS A 22 8.51 7.18 3.23
N THR A 23 8.93 8.45 3.29
CA THR A 23 9.55 9.06 4.49
C THR A 23 8.69 8.91 5.73
N ASP A 24 7.38 9.17 5.62
CA ASP A 24 6.46 9.06 6.76
C ASP A 24 6.31 7.61 7.23
N ARG A 25 6.40 6.64 6.32
CA ARG A 25 6.34 5.21 6.65
C ARG A 25 7.60 4.74 7.36
N ILE A 26 8.76 5.21 6.92
CA ILE A 26 10.03 4.93 7.59
C ILE A 26 10.05 5.55 8.99
N ALA A 27 9.59 6.80 9.12
CA ALA A 27 9.49 7.47 10.41
C ALA A 27 8.54 6.73 11.36
N THR A 28 7.37 6.30 10.86
CA THR A 28 6.40 5.50 11.64
C THR A 28 7.01 4.17 12.11
N LEU A 29 7.69 3.44 11.21
CA LEU A 29 8.34 2.18 11.56
C LEU A 29 9.42 2.39 12.62
N ARG A 30 10.23 3.46 12.49
CA ARG A 30 11.26 3.82 13.46
C ARG A 30 10.66 4.08 14.84
N ILE A 31 9.56 4.83 14.91
CA ILE A 31 8.86 5.10 16.18
C ILE A 31 8.35 3.80 16.83
N ILE A 32 7.78 2.88 16.05
CA ILE A 32 7.31 1.58 16.56
C ILE A 32 8.47 0.77 17.14
N VAL A 33 9.62 0.75 16.45
CA VAL A 33 10.83 0.08 16.93
C VAL A 33 11.33 0.71 18.24
N GLU A 34 11.44 2.04 18.28
CA GLU A 34 11.91 2.78 19.44
C GLU A 34 11.01 2.56 20.67
N GLN A 35 9.69 2.63 20.51
CA GLN A 35 8.73 2.34 21.60
C GLN A 35 8.81 0.89 22.08
N SER A 36 9.01 -0.06 21.16
CA SER A 36 9.10 -1.46 21.54
C SER A 36 10.33 -1.73 22.42
N ILE A 37 11.45 -1.07 22.11
CA ILE A 37 12.67 -1.08 22.92
C ILE A 37 12.42 -0.40 24.28
N GLU A 38 11.80 0.77 24.28
CA GLU A 38 11.51 1.55 25.50
C GLU A 38 10.67 0.74 26.50
N TRP A 39 9.67 0.00 26.01
CA TRP A 39 8.74 -0.76 26.85
C TRP A 39 9.16 -2.22 27.07
N ASN A 40 10.35 -2.62 26.59
CA ASN A 40 10.85 -3.99 26.65
C ASN A 40 9.82 -5.02 26.12
N SER A 41 9.16 -4.66 25.02
CA SER A 41 8.14 -5.49 24.37
C SER A 41 8.72 -6.21 23.16
N SER A 42 8.23 -7.43 22.90
CA SER A 42 8.65 -8.19 21.72
C SER A 42 8.04 -7.59 20.45
N LEU A 43 8.88 -7.31 19.45
CA LEU A 43 8.47 -6.80 18.15
C LEU A 43 8.98 -7.72 17.04
N TYR A 44 8.10 -8.06 16.09
CA TYR A 44 8.43 -8.84 14.90
C TYR A 44 8.03 -8.03 13.65
N ILE A 45 8.93 -7.93 12.67
CA ILE A 45 8.72 -7.16 11.44
C ILE A 45 9.00 -8.08 10.24
N ASN A 46 8.05 -8.13 9.31
CA ASN A 46 8.19 -8.87 8.06
C ASN A 46 8.24 -7.89 6.88
N PHE A 47 9.22 -8.06 6.00
CA PHE A 47 9.30 -7.37 4.73
C PHE A 47 8.86 -8.33 3.62
N ILE A 48 7.82 -7.96 2.88
CA ILE A 48 7.27 -8.74 1.78
C ILE A 48 7.47 -7.94 0.51
N ASP A 49 8.17 -8.54 -0.46
CA ASP A 49 8.34 -7.99 -1.80
C ASP A 49 7.84 -8.99 -2.84
N CYS A 50 7.22 -8.47 -3.91
CA CYS A 50 6.70 -9.28 -4.99
C CYS A 50 7.64 -9.21 -6.19
N GLU A 51 8.30 -10.33 -6.52
CA GLU A 51 9.12 -10.41 -7.72
C GLU A 51 8.28 -10.07 -8.97
N LYS A 52 8.75 -9.08 -9.75
CA LYS A 52 8.12 -8.63 -11.00
C LYS A 52 6.60 -8.41 -10.85
N ALA A 53 6.22 -7.62 -9.84
CA ALA A 53 4.83 -7.38 -9.46
C ALA A 53 3.88 -7.00 -10.62
N PHE A 54 4.36 -6.28 -11.64
CA PHE A 54 3.51 -5.92 -12.79
C PHE A 54 3.40 -7.02 -13.84
N ASP A 55 4.41 -7.89 -13.97
CA ASP A 55 4.41 -9.00 -14.91
C ASP A 55 3.60 -10.20 -14.38
N SER A 56 3.51 -10.35 -13.06
CA SER A 56 2.85 -11.48 -12.39
C SER A 56 1.33 -11.27 -12.17
N VAL A 57 0.79 -10.08 -12.47
CA VAL A 57 -0.63 -9.78 -12.25
C VAL A 57 -1.53 -10.42 -13.31
N ASP A 58 -2.53 -11.20 -12.88
CA ASP A 58 -3.59 -11.70 -13.74
C ASP A 58 -4.46 -10.55 -14.28
N ARG A 59 -4.31 -10.26 -15.57
CA ARG A 59 -4.96 -9.13 -16.24
C ARG A 59 -6.49 -9.23 -16.21
N THR A 60 -7.04 -10.44 -16.34
CA THR A 60 -8.50 -10.64 -16.33
C THR A 60 -9.09 -10.26 -14.97
N THR A 61 -8.42 -10.64 -13.90
CA THR A 61 -8.78 -10.35 -12.52
C THR A 61 -8.60 -8.86 -12.23
N LEU A 62 -7.49 -8.26 -12.66
CA LEU A 62 -7.27 -6.82 -12.52
C LEU A 62 -8.41 -6.01 -13.13
N TRP A 63 -8.84 -6.32 -14.35
CA TRP A 63 -9.95 -5.60 -14.99
C TRP A 63 -11.28 -5.80 -14.28
N LYS A 64 -11.55 -6.98 -13.72
CA LYS A 64 -12.74 -7.22 -12.89
C LYS A 64 -12.72 -6.34 -11.63
N LEU A 65 -11.57 -6.26 -10.96
CA LEU A 65 -11.38 -5.43 -9.76
C LEU A 65 -11.54 -3.94 -10.06
N LEU A 66 -10.93 -3.44 -11.14
CA LEU A 66 -11.06 -2.04 -11.53
C LEU A 66 -12.52 -1.64 -11.76
N ARG A 67 -13.31 -2.49 -12.45
CA ARG A 67 -14.75 -2.27 -12.63
C ARG A 67 -15.51 -2.31 -11.31
N HIS A 68 -15.16 -3.22 -10.40
CA HIS A 68 -15.76 -3.29 -9.07
C HIS A 68 -15.55 -2.00 -8.28
N TYR A 69 -14.37 -1.38 -8.40
CA TYR A 69 -14.05 -0.08 -7.79
C TYR A 69 -14.56 1.13 -8.60
N GLY A 70 -15.42 0.92 -9.60
CA GLY A 70 -16.07 2.01 -10.34
C GLY A 70 -15.22 2.65 -11.43
N VAL A 71 -14.07 2.06 -11.79
CA VAL A 71 -13.27 2.54 -12.93
C VAL A 71 -13.99 2.18 -14.24
N PRO A 72 -14.33 3.16 -15.09
CA PRO A 72 -15.04 2.88 -16.33
C PRO A 72 -14.16 2.08 -17.31
N PRO A 73 -14.77 1.25 -18.17
CA PRO A 73 -14.05 0.41 -19.13
C PRO A 73 -13.39 1.20 -20.28
N LYS A 74 -13.76 2.46 -20.47
CA LYS A 74 -13.07 3.43 -21.33
C LYS A 74 -12.59 4.59 -20.46
N ILE A 75 -11.31 4.93 -20.60
CA ILE A 75 -10.72 6.16 -20.07
C ILE A 75 -10.94 7.25 -21.11
#